data_AF-A0A6P0U0A3-F1
#
_entry.id   AF-A0A6P0U0A3-F1
#
_cell.length_a   1.000
_cell.length_b   1.000
_cell.length_c   1.000
_cell.angle_alpha   90.00
_cell.angle_beta   90.00
_cell.angle_gamma   90.00
#
_symmetry.space_group_name_H-M   'P 1'
#
loop_
_entity.id
_entity.type
_entity.pdbx_description
1 polymer ?
#
loop_
_entity_poly.entity_id
_entity_poly.type
_entity_poly.pdbx_seq_one_letter_code
_entity_poly.pdbx_strand_id
1 'polypeptide(L)'
;MATGKSPTCSVIYSQAPYWENYRLIFPFLVDNWQHFYYIDFPPKFENTEKTYPSILIGIAMAEIYRLCEICTPQIVKVPWYSCLQWEIDWWNEDIYWYLQQKFYLEKWNWDKMPRIEFSSNYTENNSFPSLNDTYLLAVSGGKESTFSFEWMQQANLPTEAFTLHNAGGILGNNWLEKFPVFDYIKNQTYLWEIQAHPQEDPAEYFAYQGVRNDPTITNALFIMMIIAIQQGHRFLVLANDKSSNESNTTYQGREVNHQSAKGAAYIERFNKFLERKGMPFRYVSICEEVYSIGAVHQLSLWNKNILNDLTSCNEAQ
;
A
#
# COMPACT_ATOMS: atom_id res chain seq x y z
N MET A 1 -11.63 -15.64 -19.73
CA MET A 1 -10.28 -15.12 -20.05
C MET A 1 -10.43 -13.62 -20.28
N ALA A 2 -9.71 -12.78 -19.54
CA ALA A 2 -9.73 -11.33 -19.77
C ALA A 2 -9.34 -11.04 -21.23
N THR A 3 -10.10 -10.20 -21.92
CA THR A 3 -10.03 -10.04 -23.38
C THR A 3 -8.82 -9.22 -23.86
N GLY A 4 -7.83 -8.94 -22.99
CA GLY A 4 -6.59 -8.22 -23.32
C GLY A 4 -6.76 -6.80 -23.86
N LYS A 5 -8.01 -6.32 -23.96
CA LYS A 5 -8.36 -4.95 -24.35
C LYS A 5 -8.54 -4.12 -23.09
N SER A 6 -7.42 -3.72 -22.49
CA SER A 6 -7.49 -2.58 -21.58
C SER A 6 -7.73 -1.31 -22.38
N PRO A 7 -8.53 -0.38 -21.87
CA PRO A 7 -8.56 1.00 -22.31
C PRO A 7 -7.13 1.55 -22.34
N THR A 8 -6.85 2.45 -23.28
CA THR A 8 -5.53 3.09 -23.39
C THR A 8 -5.68 4.59 -23.12
N CYS A 9 -4.85 5.11 -22.24
CA CYS A 9 -4.59 6.54 -22.08
C CYS A 9 -3.21 6.85 -22.68
N SER A 10 -2.96 8.08 -23.10
CA SER A 10 -1.65 8.46 -23.64
C SER A 10 -0.68 8.81 -22.52
N VAL A 11 -1.15 9.59 -21.54
CA VAL A 11 -0.33 10.15 -20.47
C VAL A 11 -1.12 10.36 -19.19
N ILE A 12 -0.46 10.12 -18.07
CA ILE A 12 -0.94 10.52 -16.73
C ILE A 12 -0.04 11.65 -16.23
N TYR A 13 -0.63 12.74 -15.76
CA TYR A 13 0.06 13.80 -15.04
C TYR A 13 -0.39 13.80 -13.58
N SER A 14 0.54 13.57 -12.65
CA SER A 14 0.30 13.80 -11.23
C SER A 14 0.52 15.26 -10.90
N GLN A 15 -0.34 15.85 -10.09
CA GLN A 15 -0.20 17.22 -9.59
C GLN A 15 0.20 17.21 -8.12
N ALA A 16 0.68 18.35 -7.61
CA ALA A 16 1.10 18.47 -6.22
C ALA A 16 -0.09 18.18 -5.29
N PRO A 17 0.04 17.24 -4.34
CA PRO A 17 -1.00 16.97 -3.38
C PRO A 17 -1.14 18.09 -2.35
N TYR A 18 -2.32 18.22 -1.77
CA TYR A 18 -2.62 19.26 -0.78
C TYR A 18 -3.61 18.77 0.27
N TRP A 19 -3.57 19.42 1.43
CA TRP A 19 -4.50 19.15 2.53
C TRP A 19 -5.72 20.05 2.44
N GLU A 20 -6.88 19.48 2.75
CA GLU A 20 -8.12 20.20 3.02
C GLU A 20 -8.75 19.62 4.28
N ASN A 21 -8.64 20.33 5.41
CA ASN A 21 -9.00 19.83 6.74
C ASN A 21 -8.27 18.51 7.06
N TYR A 22 -9.02 17.43 7.31
CA TYR A 22 -8.50 16.09 7.62
C TYR A 22 -8.32 15.19 6.38
N ARG A 23 -8.45 15.77 5.17
CA ARG A 23 -8.33 15.07 3.91
C ARG A 23 -7.05 15.47 3.19
N LEU A 24 -6.28 14.49 2.75
CA LEU A 24 -5.17 14.68 1.82
C LEU A 24 -5.64 14.34 0.41
N ILE A 25 -5.46 15.28 -0.52
CA ILE A 25 -6.00 15.22 -1.88
C ILE A 25 -4.84 15.09 -2.88
N PHE A 26 -4.96 14.12 -3.77
CA PHE A 26 -4.02 13.85 -4.86
C PHE A 26 -4.72 14.04 -6.20
N PRO A 27 -4.47 15.16 -6.91
CA PRO A 27 -5.04 15.38 -8.24
C PRO A 27 -4.19 14.74 -9.33
N PHE A 28 -4.87 14.17 -10.33
CA PHE A 28 -4.29 13.60 -11.53
C PHE A 28 -5.04 14.11 -12.76
N LEU A 29 -4.32 14.27 -13.87
CA LEU A 29 -4.88 14.49 -15.19
C LEU A 29 -4.51 13.31 -16.08
N VAL A 30 -5.50 12.50 -16.44
CA VAL A 30 -5.35 11.35 -17.33
C VAL A 30 -5.89 11.74 -18.71
N ASP A 31 -4.99 12.03 -19.65
CA ASP A 31 -5.30 12.75 -20.90
C ASP A 31 -6.11 14.03 -20.64
N ASN A 32 -7.45 14.01 -20.79
CA ASN A 32 -8.35 15.14 -20.55
C ASN A 32 -9.24 14.97 -19.31
N TRP A 33 -9.10 13.85 -18.59
CA TRP A 33 -9.93 13.51 -17.44
C TRP A 33 -9.25 13.92 -16.14
N GLN A 34 -9.93 14.74 -15.33
CA GLN A 34 -9.48 15.09 -13.99
C GLN A 34 -9.91 14.03 -13.00
N HIS A 35 -8.94 13.39 -12.37
CA HIS A 35 -9.14 12.35 -11.39
C HIS A 35 -8.59 12.81 -10.04
N PHE A 36 -9.30 12.50 -8.96
CA PHE A 36 -8.89 12.84 -7.60
C PHE A 36 -8.87 11.60 -6.73
N TYR A 37 -7.80 11.48 -5.95
CA TYR A 37 -7.65 10.44 -4.95
C TYR A 37 -7.51 11.05 -3.57
N TYR A 38 -8.27 10.51 -2.62
CA TYR A 38 -8.48 11.08 -1.30
C TYR A 38 -8.01 10.11 -0.22
N ILE A 39 -7.29 10.64 0.76
CA ILE A 39 -6.98 9.96 2.01
C ILE A 39 -7.63 10.75 3.15
N ASP A 40 -8.63 10.15 3.79
CA ASP A 40 -9.38 10.71 4.89
C ASP A 40 -8.84 10.21 6.22
N PHE A 41 -8.33 11.14 7.01
CA PHE A 41 -7.89 10.92 8.39
C PHE A 41 -9.04 11.21 9.36
N PRO A 42 -9.10 10.54 10.52
CA PRO A 42 -10.13 10.82 11.51
C PRO A 42 -9.94 12.24 12.08
N PRO A 43 -10.99 12.95 12.52
CA PRO A 43 -10.88 14.33 13.00
C PRO A 43 -9.91 14.57 14.17
N LYS A 44 -9.61 13.51 14.94
CA LYS A 44 -8.61 13.50 16.01
C LYS A 44 -7.16 13.58 15.51
N PHE A 45 -6.94 13.33 14.21
CA PHE A 45 -5.65 13.49 13.56
C PHE A 45 -5.41 14.99 13.29
N GLU A 46 -4.82 15.67 14.27
CA GLU A 46 -4.37 17.04 14.06
C GLU A 46 -3.10 17.01 13.22
N ASN A 47 -3.18 17.38 11.94
CA ASN A 47 -2.01 17.46 11.05
C ASN A 47 -1.08 18.61 11.48
N THR A 48 -0.32 18.36 12.54
CA THR A 48 0.56 19.32 13.23
C THR A 48 1.94 19.37 12.61
N GLU A 49 2.31 18.33 11.86
CA GLU A 49 3.62 18.18 11.23
C GLU A 49 3.53 18.38 9.72
N LYS A 50 4.60 18.95 9.13
CA LYS A 50 4.70 19.06 7.68
C LYS A 50 4.81 17.66 7.07
N THR A 51 3.87 17.29 6.20
CA THR A 51 4.00 16.04 5.44
C THR A 51 5.15 16.15 4.44
N TYR A 52 6.07 15.18 4.48
CA TYR A 52 7.29 15.19 3.66
C TYR A 52 6.98 14.80 2.21
N PRO A 53 7.49 15.52 1.19
CA PRO A 53 7.30 15.18 -0.21
C PRO A 53 7.66 13.72 -0.55
N SER A 54 8.71 13.20 0.07
CA SER A 54 9.15 11.81 -0.07
C SER A 54 8.14 10.76 0.44
N ILE A 55 7.22 11.14 1.33
CA ILE A 55 6.11 10.29 1.78
C ILE A 55 4.91 10.48 0.84
N LEU A 56 4.60 11.74 0.52
CA LEU A 56 3.50 12.08 -0.38
C LEU A 56 3.63 11.40 -1.74
N ILE A 57 4.86 11.33 -2.28
CA ILE A 57 5.07 10.67 -3.57
C ILE A 57 4.71 9.19 -3.50
N GLY A 58 5.01 8.50 -2.41
CA GLY A 58 4.69 7.08 -2.30
C GLY A 58 3.20 6.78 -2.30
N ILE A 59 2.39 7.66 -1.68
CA ILE A 59 0.92 7.57 -1.74
C ILE A 59 0.43 7.87 -3.17
N ALA A 60 0.97 8.91 -3.81
CA ALA A 60 0.62 9.23 -5.20
C ALA A 60 0.98 8.08 -6.16
N MET A 61 2.12 7.42 -5.93
CA MET A 61 2.59 6.29 -6.73
C MET A 61 1.65 5.09 -6.63
N ALA A 62 1.08 4.81 -5.45
CA ALA A 62 0.08 3.75 -5.32
C ALA A 62 -1.15 3.99 -6.21
N GLU A 63 -1.65 5.22 -6.29
CA GLU A 63 -2.75 5.55 -7.20
C GLU A 63 -2.31 5.53 -8.67
N ILE A 64 -1.10 6.00 -8.98
CA ILE A 64 -0.51 5.91 -10.32
C ILE A 64 -0.45 4.45 -10.78
N TYR A 65 -0.07 3.52 -9.91
CA TYR A 65 -0.01 2.09 -10.23
C TYR A 65 -1.38 1.57 -10.62
N ARG A 66 -2.41 1.90 -9.84
CA ARG A 66 -3.81 1.55 -10.14
C ARG A 66 -4.27 2.14 -11.48
N LEU A 67 -3.99 3.42 -11.73
CA LEU A 67 -4.34 4.05 -13.01
C LEU A 67 -3.59 3.42 -14.19
N CYS A 68 -2.31 3.08 -14.01
CA CYS A 68 -1.51 2.39 -15.02
C CYS A 68 -2.05 0.99 -15.31
N GLU A 69 -2.52 0.29 -14.28
CA GLU A 69 -3.21 -0.98 -14.45
C GLU A 69 -4.48 -0.82 -15.27
N ILE A 70 -5.24 0.24 -15.06
CA ILE A 70 -6.55 0.44 -15.70
C ILE A 70 -6.43 0.95 -17.14
N CYS A 71 -5.61 1.99 -17.37
CA CYS A 71 -5.54 2.69 -18.66
C CYS A 71 -4.19 2.60 -19.37
N THR A 72 -3.15 2.03 -18.76
CA THR A 72 -1.87 1.67 -19.43
C THR A 72 -1.27 2.79 -20.30
N PRO A 73 -0.87 3.90 -19.67
CA PRO A 73 -0.17 4.97 -20.37
C PRO A 73 1.22 4.51 -20.81
N GLN A 74 1.75 5.15 -21.85
CA GLN A 74 3.18 5.00 -22.18
C GLN A 74 4.05 5.78 -21.18
N ILE A 75 3.58 6.96 -20.74
CA ILE A 75 4.34 7.89 -19.92
C ILE A 75 3.47 8.36 -18.74
N VAL A 76 4.07 8.36 -17.55
CA VAL A 76 3.55 9.04 -16.36
C VAL A 76 4.48 10.17 -16.00
N LYS A 77 3.93 11.37 -15.78
CA LYS A 77 4.70 12.58 -15.43
C LYS A 77 4.36 13.02 -14.01
N VAL A 78 5.39 13.19 -13.20
CA VAL A 78 5.30 13.65 -11.81
C VAL A 78 6.12 14.93 -11.64
N PRO A 79 5.69 16.07 -12.23
CA PRO A 79 6.49 17.29 -12.28
C PRO A 79 6.70 17.96 -10.92
N TRP A 80 5.83 17.70 -9.95
CA TRP A 80 5.87 18.33 -8.62
C TRP A 80 6.89 17.69 -7.68
N TYR A 81 7.37 16.49 -8.00
CA TYR A 81 8.37 15.79 -7.22
C TYR A 81 9.68 15.71 -8.00
N SER A 82 10.78 16.02 -7.31
CA SER A 82 12.13 15.89 -7.87
C SER A 82 12.89 14.85 -7.08
N CYS A 83 13.72 14.07 -7.76
CA CYS A 83 14.54 13.06 -7.10
C CYS A 83 15.80 12.74 -7.90
N LEU A 84 16.73 12.03 -7.25
CA LEU A 84 17.95 11.55 -7.88
C LEU A 84 17.67 10.32 -8.75
N GLN A 85 18.55 10.04 -9.71
CA GLN A 85 18.39 8.95 -10.67
C GLN A 85 18.10 7.59 -10.00
N TRP A 86 18.76 7.28 -8.87
CA TRP A 86 18.54 6.02 -8.17
C TRP A 86 17.09 5.84 -7.68
N GLU A 87 16.42 6.94 -7.31
CA GLU A 87 15.02 6.92 -6.86
C GLU A 87 14.08 6.79 -8.06
N ILE A 88 14.41 7.43 -9.18
CA ILE A 88 13.70 7.23 -10.46
C ILE A 88 13.74 5.76 -10.88
N ASP A 89 14.93 5.14 -10.82
CA ASP A 89 15.13 3.74 -11.15
C ASP A 89 14.33 2.83 -10.19
N TRP A 90 14.33 3.19 -8.90
CA TRP A 90 13.54 2.48 -7.90
C TRP A 90 12.04 2.53 -8.22
N TRP A 91 11.46 3.69 -8.51
CA TRP A 91 10.03 3.81 -8.83
C TRP A 91 9.66 3.07 -10.13
N ASN A 92 10.51 3.11 -11.15
CA ASN A 92 10.28 2.38 -12.41
C ASN A 92 10.41 0.85 -12.26
N GLU A 93 11.25 0.38 -11.34
CA GLU A 93 11.28 -1.03 -10.98
C GLU A 93 10.06 -1.41 -10.13
N ASP A 94 9.64 -0.54 -9.20
CA ASP A 94 8.53 -0.83 -8.29
C ASP A 94 7.19 -0.99 -9.03
N ILE A 95 6.91 -0.14 -10.02
CA ILE A 95 5.74 -0.31 -10.89
C ILE A 95 5.80 -1.59 -11.73
N TYR A 96 7.00 -2.04 -12.13
CA TYR A 96 7.18 -3.31 -12.82
C TYR A 96 6.78 -4.47 -11.89
N TRP A 97 7.23 -4.46 -10.64
CA TRP A 97 6.89 -5.49 -9.64
C TRP A 97 5.38 -5.58 -9.42
N TYR A 98 4.67 -4.45 -9.49
CA TYR A 98 3.22 -4.40 -9.37
C TYR A 98 2.50 -4.89 -10.66
N LEU A 99 2.88 -4.40 -11.84
CA LEU A 99 2.15 -4.69 -13.09
C LEU A 99 2.49 -6.05 -13.74
N GLN A 100 3.56 -6.74 -13.33
CA GLN A 100 4.01 -7.97 -13.99
C GLN A 100 2.92 -9.06 -14.10
N GLN A 101 2.05 -9.19 -13.10
CA GLN A 101 0.92 -10.12 -13.12
C GLN A 101 -0.07 -9.80 -14.23
N LYS A 102 -0.45 -8.53 -14.35
CA LYS A 102 -1.34 -8.06 -15.41
C LYS A 102 -0.75 -8.35 -16.79
N PHE A 103 0.53 -8.05 -16.98
CA PHE A 103 1.22 -8.29 -18.27
C PHE A 103 1.18 -9.77 -18.65
N TYR A 104 1.38 -10.66 -17.69
CA TYR A 104 1.24 -12.10 -17.91
C TYR A 104 -0.21 -12.54 -18.20
N LEU A 105 -1.18 -12.05 -17.45
CA LEU A 105 -2.59 -12.49 -17.56
C LEU A 105 -3.25 -11.94 -18.83
N GLU A 106 -2.97 -10.69 -19.19
CA GLU A 106 -3.50 -10.02 -20.39
C GLU A 106 -2.63 -10.20 -21.64
N LYS A 107 -1.52 -10.94 -21.51
CA LYS A 107 -0.59 -11.29 -22.60
C LYS A 107 0.00 -10.07 -23.31
N TRP A 108 0.46 -9.08 -22.53
CA TRP A 108 1.08 -7.87 -23.05
C TRP A 108 2.58 -7.99 -23.19
N ASN A 109 3.12 -7.35 -24.22
CA ASN A 109 4.56 -7.21 -24.36
C ASN A 109 5.12 -6.19 -23.38
N TRP A 110 6.35 -6.44 -22.90
CA TRP A 110 7.02 -5.59 -21.92
C TRP A 110 7.35 -4.16 -22.40
N ASP A 111 7.32 -3.88 -23.71
CA ASP A 111 7.48 -2.52 -24.25
C ASP A 111 6.32 -1.58 -23.89
N LYS A 112 5.19 -2.13 -23.44
CA LYS A 112 4.06 -1.37 -22.91
C LYS A 112 4.22 -0.96 -21.44
N MET A 113 5.32 -1.33 -20.78
CA MET A 113 5.54 -0.97 -19.38
C MET A 113 5.58 0.57 -19.25
N PRO A 114 4.72 1.19 -18.45
CA PRO A 114 4.71 2.64 -18.28
C PRO A 114 6.05 3.13 -17.75
N ARG A 115 6.55 4.23 -18.31
CA ARG A 115 7.73 4.92 -17.79
C ARG A 115 7.31 6.09 -16.91
N ILE A 116 7.83 6.13 -15.69
CA ILE A 116 7.59 7.24 -14.75
C ILE A 116 8.72 8.25 -14.89
N GLU A 117 8.34 9.49 -15.17
CA GLU A 117 9.23 10.63 -15.35
C GLU A 117 9.03 11.66 -14.23
N PHE A 118 10.11 11.96 -13.53
CA PHE A 118 10.18 12.94 -12.45
C PHE A 118 10.91 14.20 -12.91
N SER A 119 10.73 15.30 -12.17
CA SER A 119 11.56 16.49 -12.36
C SER A 119 13.01 16.23 -11.89
N SER A 120 13.99 16.62 -12.69
CA SER A 120 15.42 16.36 -12.43
C SER A 120 16.14 17.58 -11.84
N ASN A 121 15.69 18.08 -10.69
CA ASN A 121 16.36 19.18 -9.98
C ASN A 121 16.20 18.98 -8.46
N TYR A 122 17.10 18.21 -7.82
CA TYR A 122 16.93 17.84 -6.42
C TYR A 122 18.08 18.26 -5.51
N THR A 123 17.70 18.94 -4.43
CA THR A 123 18.30 18.82 -3.10
C THR A 123 17.16 18.88 -2.07
N GLU A 124 16.70 17.73 -1.57
CA GLU A 124 15.88 17.71 -0.35
C GLU A 124 16.84 17.49 0.82
N ASN A 125 16.81 18.42 1.76
CA ASN A 125 17.52 18.32 3.02
C ASN A 125 16.47 18.42 4.11
N ASN A 126 15.67 17.35 4.27
CA ASN A 126 14.62 17.29 5.27
C ASN A 126 15.16 16.57 6.50
N SER A 127 15.13 17.25 7.64
CA SER A 127 15.33 16.63 8.94
C SER A 127 14.02 16.00 9.37
N PHE A 128 13.98 14.67 9.46
CA PHE A 128 12.87 13.97 10.09
C PHE A 128 12.97 14.07 11.63
N PRO A 129 11.84 14.03 12.36
CA PRO A 129 11.88 13.95 13.81
C PRO A 129 12.50 12.62 14.27
N SER A 130 13.02 12.63 15.49
CA SER A 130 13.42 11.39 16.15
C SER A 130 12.19 10.58 16.52
N LEU A 131 12.21 9.27 16.23
CA LEU A 131 11.12 8.35 16.51
C LEU A 131 11.50 7.39 17.63
N ASN A 132 10.50 6.93 18.37
CA ASN A 132 10.62 5.96 19.44
C ASN A 132 10.60 4.53 18.87
N ASP A 133 11.18 3.59 19.62
CA ASP A 133 11.17 2.17 19.28
C ASP A 133 9.81 1.52 19.63
N THR A 134 8.76 2.07 19.02
CA THR A 134 7.37 1.64 19.12
C THR A 134 6.84 1.29 17.72
N TYR A 135 5.72 0.58 17.69
CA TYR A 135 5.24 -0.11 16.50
C TYR A 135 3.87 0.41 16.07
N LEU A 136 3.71 0.59 14.76
CA LEU A 136 2.42 0.78 14.11
C LEU A 136 2.11 -0.47 13.28
N LEU A 137 1.11 -1.26 13.70
CA LEU A 137 0.75 -2.52 13.05
C LEU A 137 -0.44 -2.33 12.10
N ALA A 138 -0.24 -2.68 10.83
CA ALA A 138 -1.33 -2.79 9.87
C ALA A 138 -2.20 -4.02 10.15
N VAL A 139 -3.50 -3.80 10.36
CA VAL A 139 -4.51 -4.83 10.59
C VAL A 139 -5.61 -4.78 9.53
N SER A 140 -5.92 -5.94 8.96
CA SER A 140 -6.94 -6.09 7.91
C SER A 140 -8.16 -6.91 8.35
N GLY A 141 -8.13 -7.45 9.57
CA GLY A 141 -9.16 -8.36 10.09
C GLY A 141 -9.00 -9.80 9.62
N GLY A 142 -8.03 -10.07 8.73
CA GLY A 142 -7.64 -11.42 8.32
C GLY A 142 -6.76 -12.12 9.36
N LYS A 143 -6.75 -13.45 9.29
CA LYS A 143 -6.02 -14.38 10.17
C LYS A 143 -4.55 -14.00 10.42
N GLU A 144 -3.79 -13.61 9.38
CA GLU A 144 -2.37 -13.25 9.54
C GLU A 144 -2.18 -11.97 10.39
N SER A 145 -3.00 -10.95 10.12
CA SER A 145 -2.90 -9.67 10.82
C SER A 145 -3.38 -9.77 12.28
N THR A 146 -4.41 -10.58 12.54
CA THR A 146 -4.87 -10.87 13.90
C THR A 146 -3.85 -11.69 14.68
N PHE A 147 -3.22 -12.69 14.04
CA PHE A 147 -2.10 -13.41 14.66
C PHE A 147 -0.95 -12.48 15.02
N SER A 148 -0.56 -11.59 14.11
CA SER A 148 0.50 -10.63 14.37
C SER A 148 0.14 -9.72 15.55
N PHE A 149 -1.10 -9.23 15.59
CA PHE A 149 -1.60 -8.44 16.71
C PHE A 149 -1.48 -9.19 18.04
N GLU A 150 -2.05 -10.40 18.13
CA GLU A 150 -2.01 -11.24 19.34
C GLU A 150 -0.56 -11.56 19.76
N TRP A 151 0.32 -11.90 18.81
CA TRP A 151 1.73 -12.17 19.10
C TRP A 151 2.43 -10.95 19.70
N MET A 152 2.19 -9.75 19.15
CA MET A 152 2.78 -8.50 19.68
C MET A 152 2.25 -8.17 21.08
N GLN A 153 0.96 -8.44 21.36
CA GLN A 153 0.38 -8.30 22.70
C GLN A 153 1.05 -9.25 23.70
N GLN A 154 1.21 -10.53 23.34
CA GLN A 154 1.89 -11.52 24.19
C GLN A 154 3.36 -11.14 24.45
N ALA A 155 4.02 -10.53 23.47
CA ALA A 155 5.39 -10.03 23.58
C ALA A 155 5.50 -8.69 24.36
N ASN A 156 4.37 -8.10 24.79
CA ASN A 156 4.29 -6.79 25.44
C ASN A 156 4.97 -5.66 24.64
N LEU A 157 4.83 -5.68 23.31
CA LEU A 157 5.39 -4.64 22.44
C LEU A 157 4.49 -3.39 22.44
N PRO A 158 5.03 -2.18 22.62
CA PRO A 158 4.26 -0.93 22.60
C PRO A 158 3.74 -0.65 21.18
N THR A 159 2.48 -0.99 20.94
CA THR A 159 1.91 -1.09 19.59
C THR A 159 0.59 -0.33 19.49
N GLU A 160 0.50 0.54 18.50
CA GLU A 160 -0.78 1.04 17.98
C GLU A 160 -1.14 0.29 16.70
N ALA A 161 -2.43 0.23 16.40
CA ALA A 161 -2.93 -0.44 15.21
C ALA A 161 -3.34 0.59 14.14
N PHE A 162 -3.23 0.19 12.88
CA PHE A 162 -3.61 0.95 11.71
C PHE A 162 -4.41 0.06 10.77
N THR A 163 -5.45 0.60 10.16
CA THR A 163 -6.20 -0.10 9.11
C THR A 163 -6.54 0.88 8.00
N LEU A 164 -6.42 0.39 6.76
CA LEU A 164 -6.65 1.16 5.55
C LEU A 164 -7.91 0.65 4.86
N HIS A 165 -8.90 1.52 4.77
CA HIS A 165 -10.19 1.21 4.18
C HIS A 165 -10.18 1.58 2.71
N ASN A 166 -10.82 0.73 1.90
CA ASN A 166 -11.11 0.99 0.50
C ASN A 166 -9.89 1.29 -0.40
N ALA A 167 -8.67 0.93 0.03
CA ALA A 167 -7.52 0.85 -0.87
C ALA A 167 -7.90 -0.04 -2.07
N GLY A 168 -8.06 0.56 -3.25
CA GLY A 168 -8.39 -0.17 -4.47
C GLY A 168 -9.88 -0.32 -4.81
N GLY A 169 -10.85 0.14 -4.01
CA GLY A 169 -12.27 0.14 -4.41
C GLY A 169 -12.99 -1.22 -4.35
N ILE A 170 -12.29 -2.31 -4.02
CA ILE A 170 -12.80 -3.69 -4.20
C ILE A 170 -13.61 -4.18 -3.00
N LEU A 171 -13.36 -3.67 -1.79
CA LEU A 171 -13.92 -4.23 -0.55
C LEU A 171 -15.25 -3.58 -0.08
N GLY A 172 -15.77 -2.59 -0.83
CA GLY A 172 -17.05 -1.95 -0.56
C GLY A 172 -17.15 -1.24 0.80
N ASN A 173 -18.33 -0.67 1.08
CA ASN A 173 -18.55 0.19 2.26
C ASN A 173 -18.88 -0.56 3.56
N ASN A 174 -19.20 -1.86 3.51
CA ASN A 174 -19.72 -2.61 4.67
C ASN A 174 -18.64 -3.42 5.41
N TRP A 175 -17.36 -3.20 5.11
CA TRP A 175 -16.29 -4.05 5.63
C TRP A 175 -16.15 -3.93 7.16
N LEU A 176 -16.34 -2.76 7.78
CA LEU A 176 -16.32 -2.61 9.26
C LEU A 176 -17.30 -3.54 9.97
N GLU A 177 -18.51 -3.68 9.42
CA GLU A 177 -19.56 -4.55 9.98
C GLU A 177 -19.23 -6.04 9.81
N LYS A 178 -18.34 -6.38 8.86
CA LYS A 178 -17.94 -7.77 8.54
C LYS A 178 -16.78 -8.29 9.39
N PHE A 179 -16.08 -7.45 10.14
CA PHE A 179 -14.89 -7.86 10.91
C PHE A 179 -15.01 -7.49 12.40
N PRO A 180 -15.71 -8.30 13.22
CA PRO A 180 -15.86 -8.09 14.66
C PRO A 180 -14.52 -8.00 15.41
N VAL A 181 -13.46 -8.57 14.84
CA VAL A 181 -12.10 -8.51 15.40
C VAL A 181 -11.58 -7.08 15.60
N PHE A 182 -12.08 -6.09 14.86
CA PHE A 182 -11.68 -4.69 15.10
C PHE A 182 -12.18 -4.16 16.43
N ASP A 183 -13.35 -4.57 16.91
CA ASP A 183 -13.83 -4.18 18.24
C ASP A 183 -12.94 -4.76 19.33
N TYR A 184 -12.50 -6.01 19.15
CA TYR A 184 -11.49 -6.61 20.01
C TYR A 184 -10.18 -5.80 20.03
N ILE A 185 -9.63 -5.44 18.86
CA ILE A 185 -8.39 -4.66 18.75
C ILE A 185 -8.54 -3.27 19.40
N LYS A 186 -9.65 -2.56 19.15
CA LYS A 186 -9.95 -1.24 19.73
C LYS A 186 -10.02 -1.26 21.25
N ASN A 187 -10.39 -2.39 21.85
CA ASN A 187 -10.42 -2.55 23.31
C ASN A 187 -9.03 -2.78 23.92
N GLN A 188 -8.02 -3.15 23.12
CA GLN A 188 -6.66 -3.45 23.58
C GLN A 188 -5.67 -2.32 23.26
N THR A 189 -5.85 -1.63 22.13
CA THR A 189 -5.00 -0.51 21.71
C THR A 189 -5.80 0.48 20.87
N TYR A 190 -5.18 1.62 20.59
CA TYR A 190 -5.74 2.57 19.67
C TYR A 190 -5.64 2.08 18.21
N LEU A 191 -6.75 2.17 17.48
CA LEU A 191 -6.83 1.84 16.05
C LEU A 191 -6.98 3.12 15.22
N TRP A 192 -6.01 3.38 14.34
CA TRP A 192 -6.09 4.40 13.30
C TRP A 192 -6.88 3.85 12.11
N GLU A 193 -8.07 4.37 11.92
CA GLU A 193 -8.99 4.04 10.82
C GLU A 193 -8.86 5.11 9.73
N ILE A 194 -8.15 4.77 8.64
CA ILE A 194 -7.92 5.68 7.51
C ILE A 194 -8.70 5.19 6.31
N GLN A 195 -9.39 6.10 5.63
CA GLN A 195 -10.11 5.77 4.40
C GLN A 195 -9.37 6.32 3.19
N ALA A 196 -9.08 5.47 2.21
CA ALA A 196 -8.49 5.86 0.96
C ALA A 196 -9.44 5.56 -0.18
N HIS A 197 -9.76 6.53 -1.02
CA HIS A 197 -10.73 6.33 -2.08
C HIS A 197 -10.56 7.36 -3.20
N PRO A 198 -10.89 7.01 -4.44
CA PRO A 198 -11.04 8.02 -5.46
C PRO A 198 -12.34 8.82 -5.30
N GLN A 199 -12.43 9.95 -5.99
CA GLN A 199 -13.69 10.64 -6.21
C GLN A 199 -14.67 9.80 -7.03
N GLU A 200 -14.15 9.11 -8.05
CA GLU A 200 -14.90 8.20 -8.92
C GLU A 200 -14.00 7.00 -9.27
N ASP A 201 -14.56 5.79 -9.41
CA ASP A 201 -13.76 4.60 -9.73
C ASP A 201 -13.18 4.74 -11.15
N PRO A 202 -11.85 4.82 -11.34
CA PRO A 202 -11.26 4.93 -12.66
C PRO A 202 -11.65 3.76 -13.57
N ALA A 203 -11.89 2.57 -13.01
CA ALA A 203 -12.27 1.43 -13.80
C ALA A 203 -13.71 1.52 -14.32
N GLU A 204 -14.61 2.22 -13.63
CA GLU A 204 -15.93 2.55 -14.17
C GLU A 204 -15.80 3.59 -15.28
N TYR A 205 -15.02 4.66 -15.06
CA TYR A 205 -14.76 5.70 -16.06
C TYR A 205 -14.23 5.11 -17.38
N PHE A 206 -13.24 4.21 -17.28
CA PHE A 206 -12.63 3.57 -18.44
C PHE A 206 -13.37 2.32 -18.94
N ALA A 207 -14.47 1.92 -18.30
CA ALA A 207 -15.15 0.64 -18.57
C ALA A 207 -14.20 -0.57 -18.55
N TYR A 208 -13.25 -0.57 -17.60
CA TYR A 208 -12.22 -1.59 -17.48
C TYR A 208 -12.80 -2.89 -16.87
N GLN A 209 -12.62 -3.99 -17.60
CA GLN A 209 -13.10 -5.33 -17.24
C GLN A 209 -11.96 -6.35 -17.06
N GLY A 210 -10.73 -5.88 -16.85
CA GLY A 210 -9.58 -6.75 -16.65
C GLY A 210 -9.33 -7.12 -15.18
N VAL A 211 -8.21 -7.77 -14.94
CA VAL A 211 -7.79 -8.21 -13.61
C VAL A 211 -7.30 -6.98 -12.85
N ARG A 212 -7.88 -6.74 -11.67
CA ARG A 212 -7.44 -5.67 -10.76
C ARG A 212 -6.49 -6.24 -9.71
N ASN A 213 -5.34 -5.60 -9.52
CA ASN A 213 -4.46 -5.78 -8.38
C ASN A 213 -4.58 -4.57 -7.47
N ASP A 214 -4.41 -4.75 -6.17
CA ASP A 214 -4.47 -3.65 -5.21
C ASP A 214 -3.05 -3.29 -4.74
N PRO A 215 -2.54 -2.06 -4.95
CA PRO A 215 -1.26 -1.61 -4.44
C PRO A 215 -1.34 -1.30 -2.93
N THR A 216 -2.10 -2.11 -2.17
CA THR A 216 -2.46 -1.90 -0.77
C THR A 216 -1.22 -1.69 0.09
N ILE A 217 -0.16 -2.45 -0.15
CA ILE A 217 1.03 -2.46 0.70
C ILE A 217 1.83 -1.18 0.55
N THR A 218 2.14 -0.78 -0.68
CA THR A 218 2.84 0.47 -0.95
C THR A 218 2.05 1.63 -0.36
N ASN A 219 0.75 1.67 -0.62
CA ASN A 219 -0.12 2.72 -0.08
C ASN A 219 -0.15 2.74 1.46
N ALA A 220 -0.38 1.58 2.07
CA ALA A 220 -0.42 1.43 3.52
C ALA A 220 0.89 1.87 4.17
N LEU A 221 2.05 1.42 3.66
CA LEU A 221 3.35 1.79 4.21
C LEU A 221 3.56 3.30 4.24
N PHE A 222 3.26 4.01 3.14
CA PHE A 222 3.44 5.45 3.08
C PHE A 222 2.40 6.23 3.91
N ILE A 223 1.14 5.78 3.96
CA ILE A 223 0.13 6.37 4.85
C ILE A 223 0.50 6.14 6.32
N MET A 224 0.98 4.95 6.66
CA MET A 224 1.46 4.62 8.00
C MET A 224 2.61 5.54 8.41
N MET A 225 3.51 5.96 7.50
CA MET A 225 4.56 6.92 7.83
C MET A 225 4.03 8.28 8.28
N ILE A 226 2.91 8.74 7.73
CA ILE A 226 2.26 9.99 8.17
C ILE A 226 1.84 9.88 9.64
N ILE A 227 1.18 8.78 9.98
CA ILE A 227 0.74 8.50 11.36
C ILE A 227 1.95 8.29 12.28
N ALA A 228 2.93 7.50 11.82
CA ALA A 228 4.12 7.15 12.55
C ALA A 228 4.98 8.37 12.92
N ILE A 229 5.05 9.38 12.05
CA ILE A 229 5.70 10.66 12.39
C ILE A 229 4.99 11.34 13.55
N GLN A 230 3.67 11.45 13.46
CA GLN A 230 2.89 12.17 14.45
C GLN A 230 2.85 11.46 15.81
N GLN A 231 2.78 10.13 15.81
CA GLN A 231 2.74 9.32 17.04
C GLN A 231 4.13 8.89 17.52
N GLY A 232 5.18 9.15 16.74
CA GLY A 232 6.56 8.82 17.09
C GLY A 232 6.90 7.33 16.94
N HIS A 233 6.26 6.58 16.04
CA HIS A 233 6.54 5.16 15.79
C HIS A 233 7.66 4.94 14.78
N ARG A 234 8.69 4.16 15.12
CA ARG A 234 9.77 3.79 14.18
C ARG A 234 9.40 2.63 13.27
N PHE A 235 8.70 1.63 13.81
CA PHE A 235 8.49 0.36 13.13
C PHE A 235 7.11 0.29 12.46
N LEU A 236 7.11 0.11 11.15
CA LEU A 236 5.92 -0.12 10.33
C LEU A 236 5.77 -1.63 10.16
N VAL A 237 4.70 -2.22 10.69
CA VAL A 237 4.56 -3.67 10.76
C VAL A 237 3.40 -4.14 9.88
N LEU A 238 3.66 -5.09 8.97
CA LEU A 238 2.62 -5.82 8.22
C LEU A 238 2.74 -7.32 8.47
N ALA A 239 1.65 -8.06 8.27
CA ALA A 239 1.58 -9.50 8.44
C ALA A 239 1.62 -10.24 7.09
N ASN A 240 2.79 -10.29 6.44
CA ASN A 240 2.96 -11.01 5.19
C ASN A 240 3.30 -12.46 5.49
N ASP A 241 2.53 -13.40 4.94
CA ASP A 241 2.81 -14.81 5.13
C ASP A 241 3.99 -15.29 4.28
N LYS A 242 4.52 -16.46 4.65
CA LYS A 242 5.63 -17.13 3.96
C LYS A 242 5.33 -17.47 2.48
N SER A 243 4.07 -17.73 2.12
CA SER A 243 3.69 -18.11 0.74
C SER A 243 3.92 -16.96 -0.27
N SER A 244 4.04 -15.73 0.23
CA SER A 244 4.40 -14.56 -0.56
C SER A 244 5.78 -14.64 -1.22
N ASN A 245 6.65 -15.55 -0.77
CA ASN A 245 7.98 -15.75 -1.32
C ASN A 245 8.04 -16.75 -2.50
N GLU A 246 6.93 -17.42 -2.83
CA GLU A 246 6.90 -18.42 -3.89
C GLU A 246 6.62 -17.77 -5.26
N SER A 247 7.51 -18.00 -6.24
CA SER A 247 7.34 -17.52 -7.62
C SER A 247 6.36 -18.41 -8.39
N ASN A 248 5.46 -17.80 -9.16
CA ASN A 248 4.35 -18.53 -9.79
C ASN A 248 4.65 -18.98 -11.23
N THR A 249 5.40 -18.19 -12.01
CA THR A 249 5.62 -18.50 -13.44
C THR A 249 6.73 -17.64 -14.11
N THR A 250 7.00 -17.89 -15.39
CA THR A 250 7.88 -17.10 -16.26
C THR A 250 7.09 -16.63 -17.50
N TYR A 251 7.24 -15.36 -17.89
CA TYR A 251 6.59 -14.79 -19.06
C TYR A 251 7.57 -13.94 -19.89
N GLN A 252 7.73 -14.30 -21.17
CA GLN A 252 8.70 -13.67 -22.10
C GLN A 252 10.11 -13.54 -21.49
N GLY A 253 10.58 -14.60 -20.81
CA GLY A 253 11.91 -14.66 -20.21
C GLY A 253 12.08 -13.90 -18.89
N ARG A 254 10.98 -13.37 -18.30
CA ARG A 254 11.00 -12.73 -16.98
C ARG A 254 10.16 -13.50 -15.97
N GLU A 255 10.60 -13.55 -14.72
CA GLU A 255 9.79 -14.13 -13.63
C GLU A 255 8.58 -13.26 -13.32
N VAL A 256 7.47 -13.91 -13.00
CA VAL A 256 6.21 -13.26 -12.62
C VAL A 256 5.72 -13.86 -11.31
N ASN A 257 5.68 -13.02 -10.27
CA ASN A 257 5.15 -13.35 -8.95
C ASN A 257 3.91 -12.47 -8.66
N HIS A 258 2.81 -13.10 -8.27
CA HIS A 258 1.54 -12.43 -7.94
C HIS A 258 1.54 -11.76 -6.55
N GLN A 259 2.55 -12.05 -5.73
CA GLN A 259 2.71 -11.54 -4.37
C GLN A 259 4.07 -10.85 -4.19
N SER A 260 4.64 -10.34 -5.28
CA SER A 260 5.97 -9.70 -5.32
C SER A 260 6.15 -8.62 -4.24
N ALA A 261 5.12 -7.82 -3.97
CA ALA A 261 5.13 -6.75 -2.95
C ALA A 261 4.97 -7.24 -1.49
N LYS A 262 4.82 -8.55 -1.25
CA LYS A 262 4.65 -9.15 0.08
C LYS A 262 5.86 -9.95 0.56
N GLY A 263 6.75 -10.35 -0.34
CA GLY A 263 7.89 -11.19 -0.01
C GLY A 263 9.05 -10.45 0.68
N ALA A 264 9.98 -11.23 1.25
CA ALA A 264 11.17 -10.74 1.94
C ALA A 264 12.05 -9.84 1.04
N ALA A 265 12.11 -10.14 -0.26
CA ALA A 265 12.85 -9.33 -1.23
C ALA A 265 12.29 -7.89 -1.32
N TYR A 266 10.97 -7.73 -1.26
CA TYR A 266 10.35 -6.40 -1.24
C TYR A 266 10.60 -5.67 0.08
N ILE A 267 10.53 -6.37 1.21
CA ILE A 267 10.84 -5.82 2.53
C ILE A 267 12.28 -5.28 2.58
N GLU A 268 13.26 -6.06 2.08
CA GLU A 268 14.65 -5.63 2.00
C GLU A 268 14.82 -4.42 1.08
N ARG A 269 14.22 -4.48 -0.11
CA ARG A 269 14.28 -3.40 -1.12
C ARG A 269 13.67 -2.10 -0.60
N PHE A 270 12.53 -2.17 0.08
CA PHE A 270 11.85 -1.02 0.66
C PHE A 270 12.65 -0.43 1.83
N ASN A 271 13.22 -1.26 2.71
CA ASN A 271 14.10 -0.77 3.78
C ASN A 271 15.37 -0.08 3.23
N LYS A 272 15.96 -0.58 2.15
CA LYS A 272 17.07 0.11 1.45
C LYS A 272 16.64 1.47 0.88
N PHE A 273 15.41 1.59 0.39
CA PHE A 273 14.85 2.88 -0.03
C PHE A 273 14.74 3.85 1.14
N LEU A 274 14.17 3.41 2.28
CA LEU A 274 14.07 4.22 3.49
C LEU A 274 15.44 4.72 3.97
N GLU A 275 16.42 3.81 4.03
CA GLU A 275 17.80 4.12 4.42
C GLU A 275 18.43 5.15 3.47
N ARG A 276 18.32 4.94 2.15
CA ARG A 276 18.85 5.88 1.15
C ARG A 276 18.17 7.25 1.18
N LYS A 277 16.88 7.31 1.51
CA LYS A 277 16.16 8.57 1.73
C LYS A 277 16.49 9.23 3.08
N GLY A 278 17.18 8.53 3.98
CA GLY A 278 17.41 9.00 5.35
C GLY A 278 16.13 9.04 6.19
N MET A 279 15.11 8.26 5.82
CA MET A 279 13.86 8.17 6.57
C MET A 279 14.07 7.35 7.85
N PRO A 280 13.55 7.78 9.01
CA PRO A 280 13.80 7.14 10.30
C PRO A 280 12.92 5.90 10.56
N PHE A 281 12.36 5.28 9.53
CA PHE A 281 11.45 4.13 9.70
C PHE A 281 12.13 2.80 9.40
N ARG A 282 11.52 1.73 9.89
CA ARG A 282 11.85 0.36 9.51
C ARG A 282 10.58 -0.41 9.19
N TYR A 283 10.53 -1.01 8.01
CA TYR A 283 9.48 -1.95 7.63
C TYR A 283 9.85 -3.37 8.13
N VAL A 284 8.96 -3.98 8.90
CA VAL A 284 9.11 -5.33 9.47
C VAL A 284 7.87 -6.18 9.16
N SER A 285 8.05 -7.48 8.95
CA SER A 285 6.94 -8.41 8.94
C SER A 285 7.10 -9.54 9.97
N ILE A 286 5.99 -9.87 10.65
CA ILE A 286 5.96 -10.85 11.76
C ILE A 286 5.70 -12.28 11.27
N CYS A 287 5.16 -12.44 10.05
CA CYS A 287 4.72 -13.74 9.53
C CYS A 287 5.63 -14.34 8.45
N GLU A 288 6.81 -13.78 8.19
CA GLU A 288 7.69 -14.18 7.07
C GLU A 288 8.06 -15.68 7.09
N GLU A 289 8.13 -16.28 8.29
CA GLU A 289 8.46 -17.70 8.49
C GLU A 289 7.24 -18.57 8.84
N VAL A 290 6.05 -17.98 8.93
CA VAL A 290 4.84 -18.66 9.41
C VAL A 290 3.84 -18.77 8.26
N TYR A 291 3.49 -20.01 7.89
CA TYR A 291 2.35 -20.25 7.00
C TYR A 291 1.04 -19.94 7.74
N SER A 292 0.02 -19.50 6.99
CA SER A 292 -1.33 -19.23 7.49
C SER A 292 -1.90 -20.28 8.44
N ILE A 293 -1.66 -21.57 8.16
CA ILE A 293 -2.16 -22.66 9.00
C ILE A 293 -1.50 -22.69 10.38
N GLY A 294 -0.20 -22.34 10.46
CA GLY A 294 0.52 -22.21 11.71
C GLY A 294 0.02 -21.03 12.53
N ALA A 295 -0.26 -19.90 11.87
CA ALA A 295 -0.84 -18.72 12.50
C ALA A 295 -2.22 -19.03 13.12
N VAL A 296 -3.10 -19.71 12.38
CA VAL A 296 -4.43 -20.13 12.89
C VAL A 296 -4.30 -21.14 14.03
N HIS A 297 -3.40 -22.12 13.92
CA HIS A 297 -3.17 -23.08 15.01
C HIS A 297 -2.73 -22.37 16.29
N GLN A 298 -1.78 -21.46 16.19
CA GLN A 298 -1.28 -20.73 17.35
C GLN A 298 -2.34 -19.79 17.94
N LEU A 299 -3.10 -19.09 17.10
CA LEU A 299 -4.28 -18.30 17.54
C LEU A 299 -5.28 -19.17 18.30
N SER A 300 -5.54 -20.41 17.84
CA SER A 300 -6.46 -21.32 18.52
C SER A 300 -6.01 -21.70 19.93
N LEU A 301 -4.69 -21.69 20.18
CA LEU A 301 -4.10 -21.98 21.50
C LEU A 301 -4.14 -20.75 22.42
N TRP A 302 -3.95 -19.55 21.88
CA TRP A 302 -3.97 -18.31 22.67
C TRP A 302 -5.38 -17.80 22.94
N ASN A 303 -6.23 -17.75 21.91
CA ASN A 303 -7.54 -17.13 21.98
C ASN A 303 -8.51 -17.80 20.99
N LYS A 304 -9.02 -18.97 21.35
CA LYS A 304 -9.91 -19.75 20.46
C LYS A 304 -11.16 -19.00 20.01
N ASN A 305 -11.69 -18.09 20.84
CA ASN A 305 -12.92 -17.37 20.53
C ASN A 305 -12.75 -16.38 19.38
N ILE A 306 -11.56 -15.78 19.24
CA ILE A 306 -11.26 -14.81 18.18
C ILE A 306 -11.35 -15.43 16.78
N LEU A 307 -11.24 -16.76 16.67
CA LEU A 307 -11.34 -17.45 15.38
C LEU A 307 -12.73 -17.30 14.75
N ASN A 308 -13.77 -17.10 15.54
CA ASN A 308 -15.13 -16.84 15.05
C ASN A 308 -15.28 -15.43 14.47
N ASP A 309 -14.37 -14.52 14.83
CA ASP A 309 -14.40 -13.11 14.42
C ASP A 309 -13.47 -12.85 13.22
N LEU A 310 -12.72 -13.87 12.78
CA LEU A 310 -11.88 -13.81 11.59
C LEU A 310 -12.73 -14.01 10.35
N THR A 311 -12.51 -13.18 9.34
CA THR A 311 -13.07 -13.38 8.00
C THR A 311 -11.94 -13.47 6.97
N SER A 312 -12.11 -14.32 5.97
CA SER A 312 -11.17 -14.37 4.84
C SER A 312 -11.30 -13.10 4.02
N CYS A 313 -10.17 -12.42 3.74
CA CYS A 313 -10.16 -11.24 2.87
C CYS A 313 -10.76 -11.52 1.48
N ASN A 314 -10.76 -12.78 1.02
CA ASN A 314 -11.34 -13.19 -0.26
C ASN A 314 -12.85 -13.43 -0.21
N GLU A 315 -13.42 -13.71 0.96
CA GLU A 315 -14.89 -13.88 1.13
C GLU A 315 -15.59 -12.55 1.46
N ALA A 316 -14.82 -11.52 1.80
CA ALA A 316 -15.31 -10.18 2.06
C ALA A 316 -15.52 -9.34 0.77
N GLN A 317 -14.93 -9.76 -0.36
CA GLN A 317 -15.05 -9.17 -1.71
C GLN A 317 -16.39 -9.51 -2.36
#